data_AF-A0A7K3XPA3-F1
#
_entry.id   AF-A0A7K3XPA3-F1
#
_cell.length_a   1.000
_cell.length_b   1.000
_cell.length_c   1.000
_cell.angle_alpha   90.00
_cell.angle_beta   90.00
_cell.angle_gamma   90.00
#
_symmetry.space_group_name_H-M   'P 1'
#
loop_
_entity.id
_entity.type
_entity.pdbx_description
1 polymer ?
#
loop_
_entity_poly.entity_id
_entity_poly.type
_entity_poly.pdbx_seq_one_letter_code
_entity_poly.pdbx_strand_id
1 'polypeptide(L)' 'MTAKFRVQFLVDAAEFIDKLDEKTREKVIYNIQKAIVSNDKELFKKLKGEIWEFRTLFNKTHYRL' A
#
# COMPACT_ATOMS: atom_id res chain seq x y z
N MET A 1 -8.89 -16.30 -7.62
CA MET A 1 -7.87 -15.89 -6.63
C MET A 1 -8.56 -15.72 -5.30
N THR A 2 -8.00 -16.23 -4.21
CA THR A 2 -8.60 -16.14 -2.87
C THR A 2 -7.95 -15.00 -2.10
N ALA A 3 -8.75 -14.06 -1.59
CA ALA A 3 -8.27 -12.96 -0.76
C ALA A 3 -7.74 -13.49 0.59
N LYS A 4 -6.54 -13.08 0.98
CA LYS A 4 -5.88 -13.50 2.21
C LYS A 4 -6.27 -12.63 3.42
N PHE A 5 -6.62 -11.37 3.19
CA PHE A 5 -7.03 -10.43 4.22
C PHE A 5 -7.90 -9.31 3.63
N ARG A 6 -8.50 -8.49 4.50
CA ARG A 6 -9.25 -7.28 4.13
C ARG A 6 -8.41 -6.03 4.41
N VAL A 7 -8.62 -4.98 3.64
CA VAL A 7 -7.95 -3.69 3.83
C VAL A 7 -8.97 -2.69 4.33
N GLN A 8 -8.60 -1.94 5.36
CA GLN A 8 -9.36 -0.81 5.88
C GLN A 8 -8.42 0.38 6.01
N PHE A 9 -8.84 1.53 5.50
CA PHE A 9 -8.08 2.77 5.60
C PHE A 9 -8.56 3.58 6.80
N LEU A 10 -7.60 4.15 7.53
CA LEU A 10 -7.88 5.30 8.40
C LEU A 10 -8.10 6.55 7.53
N VAL A 11 -8.78 7.56 8.06
CA VAL A 11 -9.10 8.79 7.34
C VAL A 11 -7.83 9.44 6.79
N ASP A 12 -6.80 9.60 7.62
CA ASP A 12 -5.52 10.21 7.22
C ASP A 12 -4.84 9.45 6.08
N ALA A 13 -4.96 8.12 6.06
CA ALA A 13 -4.40 7.29 4.98
C ALA A 13 -5.19 7.46 3.68
N ALA A 14 -6.52 7.56 3.76
CA ALA A 14 -7.36 7.82 2.59
C ALA A 14 -7.08 9.22 2.01
N GLU A 15 -6.99 10.24 2.86
CA GLU A 15 -6.65 11.60 2.44
C GLU A 15 -5.24 11.69 1.84
N PHE A 16 -4.27 10.97 2.39
CA PHE A 16 -2.92 10.89 1.82
C PHE A 16 -2.96 10.34 0.40
N ILE A 17 -3.66 9.22 0.20
CA ILE A 17 -3.79 8.58 -1.12
C ILE A 17 -4.51 9.50 -2.11
N ASP A 18 -5.54 10.23 -1.66
CA ASP A 18 -6.33 11.11 -2.53
C ASP A 18 -5.56 12.33 -3.03
N LYS A 19 -4.58 12.82 -2.24
CA LYS A 19 -3.69 13.92 -2.59
C LYS A 19 -2.60 13.55 -3.63
N LEU A 20 -2.44 12.27 -3.95
CA LEU A 20 -1.46 11.81 -4.95
C LEU A 20 -1.96 12.09 -6.38
N ASP A 21 -1.04 12.27 -7.31
CA ASP A 21 -1.39 12.33 -8.74
C ASP A 21 -2.04 11.01 -9.18
N GLU A 22 -2.91 11.09 -10.19
CA GLU A 22 -3.75 9.98 -10.65
C GLU A 22 -2.96 8.68 -10.86
N LYS A 23 -1.83 8.74 -11.57
CA LYS A 23 -1.01 7.56 -11.88
C LYS A 23 -0.37 6.96 -10.63
N THR A 24 0.10 7.82 -9.73
CA THR A 24 0.65 7.37 -8.44
C THR A 24 -0.44 6.72 -7.58
N ARG A 25 -1.61 7.35 -7.47
CA ARG A 25 -2.74 6.82 -6.71
C ARG A 25 -3.16 5.44 -7.22
N GLU A 26 -3.33 5.31 -8.53
CA GLU A 26 -3.62 4.02 -9.18
C GLU A 26 -2.57 2.97 -8.85
N LYS A 27 -1.28 3.35 -8.87
CA LYS A 27 -0.20 2.42 -8.56
C LYS A 27 -0.23 1.94 -7.10
N VAL A 28 -0.51 2.85 -6.17
CA VAL A 28 -0.66 2.50 -4.74
C VAL A 28 -1.85 1.55 -4.56
N ILE A 29 -3.02 1.88 -5.11
CA ILE A 29 -4.22 1.02 -5.02
C ILE A 29 -3.98 -0.35 -5.66
N TYR A 30 -3.33 -0.40 -6.82
CA TYR A 30 -2.94 -1.66 -7.46
C TYR A 30 -2.06 -2.52 -6.56
N ASN A 31 -1.05 -1.94 -5.92
CA ASN A 31 -0.17 -2.69 -5.03
C ASN A 31 -0.93 -3.19 -3.79
N ILE A 32 -1.89 -2.42 -3.26
CA ILE A 32 -2.74 -2.83 -2.13
C ILE A 32 -3.61 -4.02 -2.55
N GLN A 33 -4.25 -3.96 -3.72
CA GLN A 33 -5.03 -5.08 -4.25
C GLN A 33 -4.17 -6.32 -4.49
N LYS A 34 -2.94 -6.14 -5.00
CA LYS A 34 -1.97 -7.23 -5.18
C LYS A 34 -1.62 -7.88 -3.84
N ALA A 35 -1.40 -7.07 -2.80
CA ALA A 35 -1.08 -7.55 -1.47
C ALA A 35 -2.19 -8.41 -0.86
N ILE A 36 -3.47 -8.10 -1.13
CA ILE A 36 -4.62 -8.89 -0.65
C ILE A 36 -4.53 -10.36 -1.09
N VAL A 37 -4.00 -10.63 -2.28
CA VAL A 37 -3.93 -12.00 -2.85
C VAL A 37 -2.52 -12.60 -2.83
N SER A 38 -1.48 -11.78 -2.70
CA SER A 38 -0.08 -12.19 -2.77
C SER A 38 0.74 -11.63 -1.61
N ASN A 39 1.64 -12.46 -1.06
CA ASN A 39 2.52 -12.04 0.03
C ASN A 39 3.85 -11.55 -0.55
N ASP A 40 3.84 -10.35 -1.10
CA ASP A 40 5.01 -9.74 -1.74
C ASP A 40 5.87 -9.02 -0.70
N LYS A 41 7.07 -9.56 -0.45
CA LYS A 41 8.00 -9.01 0.56
C LYS A 41 8.50 -7.61 0.21
N GLU A 42 8.45 -7.22 -1.06
CA GLU A 42 8.87 -5.87 -1.46
C GLU A 42 7.86 -4.82 -1.00
N LEU A 43 6.57 -5.20 -0.90
CA LEU A 43 5.50 -4.30 -0.50
C LEU A 43 5.44 -4.05 1.01
N PHE A 44 6.02 -4.92 1.85
CA PHE A 44 5.92 -4.79 3.31
C PHE A 44 7.29 -4.81 3.97
N LYS A 45 7.57 -3.77 4.77
CA LYS A 45 8.76 -3.71 5.63
C LYS A 45 8.33 -3.67 7.09
N LYS A 46 8.77 -4.63 7.90
CA LYS A 46 8.48 -4.62 9.34
C LYS A 46 9.17 -3.42 9.99
N LEU A 47 8.42 -2.62 10.76
CA LEU A 47 8.97 -1.50 11.53
C LEU A 47 9.23 -1.94 12.97
N LYS A 48 8.18 -2.19 13.74
CA LYS A 48 8.27 -2.61 15.15
C LYS A 48 6.97 -3.24 15.62
N GLY A 49 7.05 -4.28 16.44
CA GLY A 49 5.86 -4.97 16.98
C GLY A 49 4.95 -5.46 15.85
N GLU A 50 3.69 -5.06 15.92
CA GLU A 50 2.64 -5.35 14.92
C GLU A 50 2.56 -4.32 13.79
N ILE A 51 3.49 -3.36 13.75
CA ILE A 51 3.51 -2.28 12.76
C ILE A 51 4.40 -2.66 11.57
N TRP A 52 3.82 -2.55 10.38
CA TRP A 52 4.46 -2.76 9.10
C TRP A 52 4.28 -1.51 8.23
N GLU A 53 5.33 -1.14 7.51
CA GLU A 53 5.29 -0.11 6.46
C GLU A 53 4.90 -0.77 5.13
N PHE A 54 3.84 -0.28 4.51
CA PHE A 54 3.46 -0.64 3.15
C PHE A 54 4.13 0.30 2.17
N ARG A 55 4.87 -0.24 1.19
CA ARG A 55 5.74 0.51 0.29
C ARG A 55 5.28 0.37 -1.15
N THR A 56 5.20 1.50 -1.84
CA THR A 56 5.05 1.55 -3.30
C THR A 56 6.18 2.37 -3.89
N LEU A 57 7.03 1.73 -4.69
CA LEU A 57 8.01 2.41 -5.54
C LEU A 57 7.39 2.70 -6.89
N PHE A 58 7.25 3.98 -7.24
CA PHE A 58 6.72 4.42 -8.52
C PHE A 58 7.39 5.71 -8.95
N ASN A 59 7.77 5.82 -10.23
CA ASN A 59 8.48 6.98 -10.77
C ASN A 59 9.68 7.44 -9.93
N LYS A 60 10.48 6.48 -9.43
CA LYS A 60 11.64 6.71 -8.54
C LYS A 60 11.31 7.31 -7.17
N THR A 61 10.04 7.41 -6.82
CA THR A 61 9.55 7.92 -5.53
C THR A 61 8.98 6.77 -4.69
N HIS A 62 9.29 6.79 -3.39
CA HIS A 62 8.73 5.84 -2.42
C HIS A 62 7.53 6.46 -1.71
N TYR A 63 6.37 5.85 -1.90
CA TYR A 63 5.15 6.14 -1.16
C TYR A 63 5.00 5.11 -0.05
N ARG A 64 4.71 5.57 1.17
CA ARG A 64 4.71 4.75 2.39
C ARG A 64 3.40 4.96 3.13
N LEU A 65 2.78 3.85 3.53
CA LEU A 65 1.57 3.77 4.35
C LEU A 65 1.85 2.96 5.61
#